data_AF-A0A920LC99-F1
#
_entry.id   AF-A0A920LC99-F1
#
_cell.length_a   1.000
_cell.length_b   1.000
_cell.length_c   1.000
_cell.angle_alpha   90.00
_cell.angle_beta   90.00
_cell.angle_gamma   90.00
#
_symmetry.space_group_name_H-M   'P 1'
#
loop_
_entity.id
_entity.type
_entity.pdbx_description
1 polymer ?
#
loop_
_entity_poly.entity_id
_entity_poly.type
_entity_poly.pdbx_seq_one_letter_code
_entity_poly.pdbx_strand_id
1 'polypeptide(L)'
;MEVSDPGKYVKEFASFSQEMAVTQGYEENSYGLGYPISGKNGGFSHFVWVGAPDLESALKRTKDMYNSPEFAEYSKKVSGVRKVVNSYMMVRLADF
;
A
#
# COMPACT_ATOMS: atom_id res chain seq x y z
N MET A 1 -8.27 -0.21 4.60
CA MET A 1 -8.49 -1.66 4.71
C MET A 1 -8.86 -2.06 6.14
N GLU A 2 -9.58 -3.16 6.28
CA GLU A 2 -9.83 -3.85 7.55
C GLU A 2 -8.78 -4.96 7.70
N VAL A 3 -8.08 -4.99 8.83
CA VAL A 3 -7.03 -5.98 9.13
C VAL A 3 -7.34 -6.60 10.48
N SER A 4 -7.58 -7.92 10.50
CA SER A 4 -7.95 -8.67 11.71
C SER A 4 -6.75 -9.16 12.52
N ASP A 5 -5.59 -9.32 11.87
CA ASP A 5 -4.31 -9.69 12.49
C ASP A 5 -3.21 -8.72 12.02
N PRO A 6 -2.99 -7.61 12.75
CA PRO A 6 -1.99 -6.61 12.38
C PRO A 6 -0.56 -7.16 12.37
N GLY A 7 -0.22 -8.07 13.28
CA GLY A 7 1.13 -8.63 13.40
C GLY A 7 1.50 -9.45 12.17
N LYS A 8 0.60 -10.36 11.75
CA LYS A 8 0.77 -11.12 10.51
C LYS A 8 0.79 -10.18 9.31
N TYR A 9 -0.13 -9.21 9.24
CA TYR A 9 -0.22 -8.31 8.10
C TYR A 9 1.04 -7.47 7.90
N VAL A 10 1.56 -6.84 8.98
CA VAL A 10 2.77 -6.03 8.95
C VAL A 10 3.96 -6.85 8.46
N LYS A 11 4.11 -8.08 8.96
CA LYS A 11 5.20 -8.97 8.55
C LYS A 11 5.18 -9.25 7.05
N GLU A 12 4.04 -9.68 6.52
CA GLU A 12 3.92 -10.00 5.09
C GLU A 12 4.02 -8.75 4.20
N PHE A 13 3.45 -7.63 4.65
CA PHE A 13 3.53 -6.37 3.90
C PHE A 13 4.95 -5.79 3.88
N ALA A 14 5.70 -5.86 4.99
CA ALA A 14 7.07 -5.36 5.04
C ALA A 14 7.97 -6.08 4.03
N SER A 15 7.94 -7.42 4.01
CA SER A 15 8.71 -8.20 3.03
C SER A 15 8.32 -7.87 1.59
N PHE A 16 7.02 -7.85 1.29
CA PHE A 16 6.54 -7.53 -0.05
C PHE A 16 6.89 -6.10 -0.49
N SER A 17 6.65 -5.10 0.36
CA SER A 17 6.83 -3.69 0.01
C SER A 17 8.28 -3.31 -0.22
N GLN A 18 9.22 -3.90 0.52
CA GLN A 18 10.66 -3.71 0.33
C GLN A 18 11.14 -4.30 -1.00
N GLU A 19 10.70 -5.50 -1.36
CA GLU A 19 11.01 -6.13 -2.65
C GLU A 19 10.45 -5.32 -3.83
N MET A 20 9.21 -4.85 -3.71
CA MET A 20 8.59 -4.00 -4.71
C MET A 20 9.28 -2.65 -4.86
N ALA A 21 9.81 -2.08 -3.78
CA ALA A 21 10.52 -0.80 -3.80
C ALA A 21 11.77 -0.88 -4.69
N VAL A 22 12.55 -1.96 -4.56
CA VAL A 22 13.70 -2.26 -5.42
C VAL A 22 13.25 -2.43 -6.87
N THR A 23 12.26 -3.29 -7.09
CA THR A 23 11.84 -3.71 -8.44
C THR A 23 11.22 -2.58 -9.26
N GLN A 24 10.51 -1.66 -8.60
CA GLN A 24 9.85 -0.53 -9.26
C GLN A 24 10.58 0.80 -9.11
N GLY A 25 11.78 0.79 -8.52
CA GLY A 25 12.64 1.97 -8.39
C GLY A 25 11.98 3.08 -7.56
N TYR A 26 11.42 2.72 -6.41
CA TYR A 26 10.82 3.68 -5.48
C TYR A 26 11.42 3.59 -4.06
N GLU A 27 12.58 2.96 -3.88
CA GLU A 27 13.27 2.87 -2.59
C GLU A 27 13.43 4.22 -1.88
N GLU A 28 13.70 5.28 -2.65
CA GLU A 28 13.87 6.66 -2.17
C GLU A 28 12.55 7.45 -2.09
N ASN A 29 11.42 6.85 -2.49
CA ASN A 29 10.11 7.47 -2.38
C ASN A 29 9.46 7.16 -1.02
N SER A 30 8.44 7.94 -0.65
CA SER A 30 7.64 7.63 0.52
C SER A 30 6.76 6.39 0.26
N TYR A 31 6.85 5.37 1.11
CA TYR A 31 5.86 4.30 1.17
C TYR A 31 5.72 3.81 2.61
N GLY A 32 4.60 3.17 2.94
CA GLY A 32 4.43 2.64 4.28
C GLY A 32 3.06 2.10 4.59
N LEU A 33 2.92 1.75 5.87
CA LEU A 33 1.72 1.21 6.50
C LEU A 33 1.39 2.05 7.73
N GLY A 34 0.12 2.41 7.87
CA GLY A 34 -0.38 3.23 8.96
C GLY A 34 -1.75 2.76 9.43
N TYR A 35 -2.14 3.25 10.60
CA TYR A 35 -3.47 3.08 11.18
C TYR A 35 -3.98 4.45 11.68
N PRO A 36 -5.29 4.72 11.65
CA PRO A 36 -5.85 5.96 12.19
C PRO A 36 -5.62 6.06 13.71
N ILE A 37 -5.06 7.19 14.17
CA ILE A 37 -4.85 7.48 15.60
C ILE A 37 -5.94 8.43 16.13
N SER A 38 -6.43 9.35 15.31
CA SER A 38 -7.47 10.32 15.67
C SER A 38 -8.32 10.72 14.44
N GLY A 39 -9.54 11.19 14.66
CA GLY A 39 -10.43 11.75 13.64
C GLY A 39 -11.53 10.79 13.14
N LYS A 40 -11.16 9.68 12.48
CA LYS A 40 -12.14 8.79 11.82
C LYS A 40 -12.28 7.43 12.52
N ASN A 41 -13.31 7.31 13.35
CA ASN A 41 -13.66 6.05 14.03
C ASN A 41 -14.69 5.27 13.19
N GLY A 42 -14.26 4.74 12.03
CA GLY A 42 -15.12 3.91 11.17
C GLY A 42 -14.73 3.93 9.69
N GLY A 43 -14.72 2.75 9.05
CA GLY A 43 -14.52 2.58 7.61
C GLY A 43 -13.16 1.98 7.19
N PHE A 44 -12.12 2.08 8.01
CA PHE A 44 -10.90 1.27 7.86
C PHE A 44 -10.09 1.25 9.16
N SER A 45 -9.34 0.16 9.35
CA SER A 45 -8.42 -0.02 10.50
C SER A 45 -6.97 0.34 10.17
N HIS A 46 -6.57 0.13 8.91
CA HIS A 46 -5.20 0.32 8.43
C HIS A 46 -5.23 0.85 7.00
N PHE A 47 -4.13 1.44 6.54
CA PHE A 47 -3.92 1.89 5.18
C PHE A 47 -2.46 1.72 4.78
N VAL A 48 -2.22 1.53 3.49
CA VAL A 48 -0.88 1.56 2.89
C VAL A 48 -0.82 2.72 1.91
N TRP A 49 0.36 3.30 1.73
CA TRP A 49 0.59 4.34 0.75
C TRP A 49 1.90 4.12 0.01
N VAL A 50 1.97 4.65 -1.20
CA VAL A 50 3.19 4.80 -1.98
C VAL A 50 3.13 6.15 -2.70
N GLY A 51 4.20 6.91 -2.61
CA GLY A 51 4.42 8.18 -3.25
C GLY A 51 5.03 7.98 -4.63
N ALA A 52 4.64 8.84 -5.55
CA ALA A 52 5.14 8.88 -6.91
C ALA A 52 5.42 10.34 -7.31
N PRO A 53 6.35 10.58 -8.24
CA PRO A 53 6.65 11.94 -8.72
C PRO A 53 5.47 12.58 -9.46
N ASP A 54 4.65 11.76 -10.13
CA ASP A 54 3.53 12.19 -10.94
C ASP A 54 2.44 11.10 -11.03
N LEU A 55 1.29 11.50 -11.60
CA LEU A 55 0.13 10.66 -11.78
C LEU A 55 0.39 9.46 -12.72
N GLU A 56 1.15 9.67 -13.78
CA GLU A 56 1.46 8.62 -14.76
C GLU A 56 2.28 7.50 -14.13
N SER A 57 3.34 7.86 -13.41
CA SER A 57 4.18 6.97 -12.63
C SER A 57 3.38 6.22 -11.58
N ALA A 58 2.47 6.90 -10.86
CA ALA A 58 1.61 6.28 -9.86
C ALA A 58 0.72 5.18 -10.47
N LEU A 59 0.05 5.49 -11.59
CA LEU A 59 -0.84 4.57 -12.29
C LEU A 59 -0.07 3.41 -12.91
N LYS A 60 1.08 3.68 -13.54
CA LYS A 60 1.93 2.65 -14.15
C LYS A 60 2.43 1.66 -13.09
N ARG A 61 3.01 2.16 -11.99
CA ARG A 61 3.51 1.32 -10.87
C ARG A 61 2.40 0.47 -10.25
N THR A 62 1.22 1.07 -10.06
CA THR A 62 0.04 0.37 -9.55
C THR A 62 -0.39 -0.76 -10.49
N LYS A 63 -0.43 -0.49 -11.79
CA LYS A 63 -0.76 -1.50 -12.82
C LYS A 63 0.28 -2.62 -12.85
N ASP A 64 1.56 -2.28 -12.83
CA ASP A 64 2.64 -3.25 -12.87
C ASP A 64 2.64 -4.12 -11.61
N MET A 65 2.42 -3.53 -10.43
CA MET A 65 2.26 -4.25 -9.16
C MET A 65 1.09 -5.23 -9.23
N TYR A 66 -0.10 -4.81 -9.68
CA TYR A 66 -1.26 -5.70 -9.73
C TYR A 66 -1.10 -6.87 -10.71
N ASN A 67 -0.23 -6.75 -11.71
CA ASN A 67 0.08 -7.81 -12.66
C ASN A 67 1.30 -8.66 -12.25
N SER A 68 1.94 -8.36 -11.11
CA SER A 68 3.16 -9.03 -10.69
C SER A 68 2.87 -10.34 -9.95
N PRO A 69 3.68 -11.40 -10.15
CA PRO A 69 3.58 -12.64 -9.39
C PRO A 69 3.74 -12.43 -7.88
N GLU A 70 4.61 -11.51 -7.49
CA GLU A 70 4.93 -11.16 -6.10
C GLU A 70 3.70 -10.61 -5.39
N PHE A 71 2.95 -9.71 -6.06
CA PHE A 71 1.69 -9.20 -5.52
C PHE A 71 0.61 -10.28 -5.42
N ALA A 72 0.56 -11.20 -6.39
CA ALA A 72 -0.37 -12.32 -6.34
C ALA A 72 -0.05 -13.26 -5.16
N GLU A 73 1.23 -13.55 -4.90
CA GLU A 73 1.66 -14.32 -3.74
C GLU A 73 1.36 -13.61 -2.42
N TYR A 74 1.76 -12.35 -2.30
CA TYR A 74 1.46 -11.52 -1.13
C TYR A 74 -0.05 -11.48 -0.84
N SER A 75 -0.86 -11.25 -1.87
CA SER A 75 -2.32 -11.19 -1.75
C SER A 75 -2.92 -12.51 -1.25
N LYS A 76 -2.36 -13.66 -1.61
CA LYS A 76 -2.76 -14.96 -1.04
C LYS A 76 -2.41 -15.04 0.45
N LYS A 77 -1.18 -14.67 0.84
CA LYS A 77 -0.72 -14.73 2.25
C LYS A 77 -1.57 -13.89 3.21
N VAL A 78 -2.08 -12.76 2.73
CA VAL A 78 -2.91 -11.84 3.55
C VAL A 78 -4.42 -11.98 3.33
N SER A 79 -4.88 -12.83 2.42
CA SER A 79 -6.30 -12.94 2.04
C SER A 79 -7.26 -13.22 3.20
N GLY A 80 -6.83 -13.99 4.20
CA GLY A 80 -7.61 -14.29 5.40
C GLY A 80 -7.57 -13.22 6.50
N VAL A 81 -6.68 -12.23 6.38
CA VAL A 81 -6.47 -11.20 7.41
C VAL A 81 -6.65 -9.78 6.92
N ARG A 82 -6.76 -9.54 5.61
CA ARG A 82 -6.97 -8.23 4.98
C ARG A 82 -8.24 -8.24 4.14
N LYS A 83 -9.10 -7.25 4.39
CA LYS A 83 -10.18 -6.83 3.50
C LYS A 83 -9.94 -5.41 3.00
N VAL A 84 -9.82 -5.24 1.69
CA VAL A 84 -9.69 -3.91 1.06
C VAL A 84 -11.07 -3.24 1.10
N VAL A 85 -11.12 -2.00 1.55
CA VAL A 85 -12.39 -1.24 1.65
C VAL A 85 -12.48 -0.18 0.56
N ASN A 86 -11.44 0.65 0.44
CA ASN A 86 -11.32 1.70 -0.56
C ASN A 86 -9.85 1.86 -0.96
N SER A 87 -9.65 2.41 -2.16
CA SER A 87 -8.36 2.91 -2.65
C SER A 87 -8.53 4.39 -3.03
N TYR A 88 -7.52 5.20 -2.72
CA TYR A 88 -7.54 6.64 -2.99
C TYR A 88 -6.27 7.03 -3.73
N MET A 89 -6.37 8.10 -4.52
CA MET A 89 -5.24 8.77 -5.13
C MET A 89 -5.21 10.20 -4.61
N MET A 90 -4.14 10.53 -3.88
CA MET A 90 -3.94 11.88 -3.34
C MET A 90 -2.99 12.62 -4.27
N VAL A 91 -3.45 13.74 -4.80
CA VAL A 91 -2.65 14.60 -5.68
C VAL A 91 -2.36 15.90 -4.94
N ARG A 92 -1.09 16.22 -4.76
CA ARG A 92 -0.64 17.52 -4.28
C ARG A 92 -0.71 18.50 -5.44
N LEU A 93 -1.52 19.55 -5.30
CA LEU A 93 -1.76 20.52 -6.39
C LEU A 93 -0.75 21.68 -6.43
N ALA A 94 -0.10 21.99 -5.30
CA ALA A 94 0.88 23.07 -5.22
C ALA A 94 1.92 22.77 -4.13
N ASP A 95 3.13 23.28 -4.34
CA ASP A 95 4.20 23.41 -3.34
C ASP A 95 4.30 24.88 -2.96
N PHE A 96 4.03 25.19 -1.69
CA PHE A 96 4.12 26.53 -1.11
C PHE A 96 5.24 26.58 -0.06
#